data_AF-A0A6M1LA75-F1
#
_entry.id   AF-A0A6M1LA75-F1
#
_cell.length_a   1.000
_cell.length_b   1.000
_cell.length_c   1.000
_cell.angle_alpha   90.00
_cell.angle_beta   90.00
_cell.angle_gamma   90.00
#
_symmetry.space_group_name_H-M   'P 1'
#
loop_
_entity.id
_entity.type
_entity.pdbx_description
1 polymer ?
#
loop_
_entity_poly.entity_id
_entity_poly.type
_entity_poly.pdbx_seq_one_letter_code
_entity_poly.pdbx_strand_id
1 'polypeptide(L)'
;MKTRTVLVVGGCLLMAYAVVGALTDTDLTPGGVLLFLAAVLVVHDVVWMAAVLAVGVALTRVPSRYRPTIRAAVITVAAVTVVGLPLALGFGRAADNTSVLPLPYGRNLVAVLLAVAATTLLVCVVRRRQAVRNPKDPPSGAR
;
A
#
# COMPACT_ATOMS: atom_id res chain seq x y z
N MET A 1 -18.06 -10.17 -22.47
CA MET A 1 -18.37 -8.81 -22.98
C MET A 1 -19.14 -7.95 -21.97
N LYS A 2 -20.21 -8.47 -21.32
CA LYS A 2 -20.99 -7.75 -20.30
C LYS A 2 -20.14 -7.10 -19.18
N THR A 3 -19.15 -7.82 -18.63
CA THR A 3 -18.28 -7.27 -17.56
C THR A 3 -17.48 -6.04 -18.01
N ARG A 4 -16.94 -6.04 -19.23
CA ARG A 4 -16.20 -4.89 -19.77
C ARG A 4 -17.13 -3.69 -19.95
N THR A 5 -18.32 -3.91 -20.50
CA THR A 5 -19.32 -2.85 -20.65
C THR A 5 -19.74 -2.27 -19.31
N VAL A 6 -19.97 -3.12 -18.30
CA VAL A 6 -20.32 -2.67 -16.94
C VAL A 6 -19.20 -1.82 -16.33
N LEU A 7 -17.93 -2.24 -16.47
CA LEU A 7 -16.80 -1.47 -15.95
C LEU A 7 -16.65 -0.12 -16.65
N VAL A 8 -16.81 -0.09 -17.98
CA VAL A 8 -16.74 1.16 -18.76
C VAL A 8 -17.87 2.10 -18.37
N VAL A 9 -19.12 1.62 -18.36
CA VAL A 9 -20.28 2.44 -18.00
C VAL A 9 -20.17 2.92 -16.56
N GLY A 10 -19.76 2.05 -15.63
CA GLY A 10 -19.54 2.43 -14.24
C GLY A 10 -18.46 3.51 -14.09
N GLY A 11 -17.34 3.38 -14.79
CA GLY A 11 -16.28 4.39 -14.81
C GLY A 11 -16.77 5.73 -15.39
N CYS A 12 -17.49 5.71 -16.51
CA CYS A 12 -18.06 6.91 -17.12
C CYS A 12 -19.06 7.62 -16.19
N LEU A 13 -19.93 6.86 -15.52
CA LEU A 13 -20.87 7.42 -14.54
C LEU A 13 -20.16 8.06 -13.36
N LEU A 14 -19.09 7.43 -12.86
CA LEU A 14 -18.30 7.96 -11.74
C LEU A 14 -17.58 9.26 -12.12
N MET A 15 -17.02 9.33 -13.34
CA MET A 15 -16.41 10.55 -13.87
C MET A 15 -17.44 11.66 -14.09
N ALA A 16 -18.60 11.33 -14.66
CA ALA A 16 -19.69 12.30 -14.83
C ALA A 16 -20.16 12.86 -13.49
N TYR A 17 -20.33 12.01 -12.48
CA TYR A 17 -20.67 12.45 -11.12
C TYR A 17 -19.63 13.43 -10.55
N ALA A 18 -18.34 13.12 -10.67
CA ALA A 18 -17.26 13.98 -10.20
C ALA A 18 -17.24 15.34 -10.93
N VAL A 19 -17.41 15.34 -12.26
CA VAL A 19 -17.44 16.56 -13.07
C VAL A 19 -18.66 17.41 -12.73
N VAL A 20 -19.85 16.82 -12.62
CA VAL A 20 -21.07 17.54 -12.23
C VAL A 20 -20.87 18.16 -10.84
N GLY A 21 -20.39 17.38 -9.87
CA GLY A 21 -20.10 17.87 -8.53
C GLY A 21 -19.16 19.07 -8.54
N ALA A 22 -18.07 19.00 -9.30
CA ALA A 22 -17.12 20.09 -9.43
C ALA A 22 -17.71 21.35 -10.10
N LEU A 23 -18.55 21.19 -11.12
CA LEU A 23 -19.17 22.32 -11.82
C LEU A 23 -20.30 22.98 -11.02
N THR A 24 -20.95 22.22 -10.13
CA THR A 24 -22.02 22.73 -9.26
C THR A 24 -21.52 23.35 -7.96
N ASP A 25 -20.23 23.17 -7.63
CA ASP A 25 -19.62 23.70 -6.43
C ASP A 25 -19.10 25.12 -6.68
N THR A 26 -19.74 26.11 -6.05
CA THR A 26 -19.41 27.54 -6.18
C THR A 26 -18.11 27.92 -5.49
N ASP A 27 -17.63 27.13 -4.54
CA ASP A 27 -16.38 27.39 -3.82
C ASP A 27 -15.17 26.69 -4.50
N LEU A 28 -15.42 25.95 -5.59
CA LEU A 28 -14.38 25.26 -6.31
C LEU A 28 -13.42 26.24 -6.99
N THR A 29 -12.12 26.04 -6.78
CA THR A 29 -11.07 26.74 -7.51
C THR A 29 -10.52 25.82 -8.61
N PRO A 30 -10.86 26.04 -9.90
CA PRO A 30 -10.46 25.12 -10.97
C PRO A 30 -8.95 24.92 -11.06
N GLY A 31 -8.17 26.00 -10.86
CA GLY A 31 -6.71 25.94 -10.84
C GLY A 31 -6.18 25.07 -9.69
N GLY A 32 -6.80 25.11 -8.52
CA GLY A 32 -6.43 24.27 -7.37
C GLY A 32 -6.70 22.79 -7.63
N VAL A 33 -7.84 22.47 -8.24
CA VAL A 33 -8.20 21.09 -8.62
C VAL A 33 -7.25 20.54 -9.68
N LEU A 34 -6.94 21.33 -10.71
CA LEU A 34 -5.99 20.94 -11.75
C LEU A 34 -4.57 20.75 -11.19
N LEU A 35 -4.13 21.64 -10.29
CA LEU A 35 -2.85 21.49 -9.61
C LEU A 35 -2.83 20.23 -8.74
N PHE A 36 -3.90 19.94 -8.00
CA PHE A 36 -4.04 18.71 -7.22
C PHE A 36 -3.97 17.47 -8.11
N LEU A 37 -4.73 17.44 -9.22
CA LEU A 37 -4.70 16.33 -10.18
C LEU A 37 -3.30 16.13 -10.76
N ALA A 38 -2.64 17.21 -11.18
CA ALA A 38 -1.29 17.14 -11.72
C ALA A 38 -0.27 16.65 -10.67
N ALA A 39 -0.36 17.16 -9.43
CA ALA A 39 0.50 16.74 -8.34
C ALA A 39 0.30 15.25 -8.01
N VAL A 40 -0.96 14.79 -7.92
CA VAL A 40 -1.28 13.38 -7.69
C VAL A 40 -0.75 12.52 -8.83
N LEU A 41 -0.96 12.92 -10.09
CA LEU A 41 -0.48 12.19 -11.26
C LEU A 41 1.04 12.03 -11.24
N VAL A 42 1.77 13.12 -11.02
CA VAL A 42 3.25 13.09 -10.98
C VAL A 42 3.75 12.25 -9.80
N VAL A 43 3.20 12.46 -8.59
CA VAL A 43 3.62 11.70 -7.41
C VAL A 43 3.28 10.21 -7.57
N HIS A 44 2.13 9.88 -8.15
CA HIS A 44 1.72 8.50 -8.38
C HIS A 44 2.57 7.83 -9.48
N ASP A 45 2.68 8.45 -10.64
CA ASP A 45 3.32 7.79 -11.79
C ASP A 45 4.84 7.80 -11.69
N VAL A 46 5.44 8.85 -11.13
CA VAL A 46 6.90 8.95 -11.03
C VAL A 46 7.38 8.33 -9.73
N VAL A 47 6.89 8.79 -8.58
CA VAL A 47 7.44 8.39 -7.29
C VAL A 47 6.92 7.01 -6.89
N TRP A 48 5.60 6.81 -6.93
CA TRP A 48 5.00 5.55 -6.48
C TRP A 48 5.33 4.40 -7.44
N MET A 49 5.23 4.59 -8.76
CA MET A 49 5.60 3.54 -9.71
C MET A 49 7.09 3.18 -9.64
N ALA A 50 7.99 4.16 -9.53
CA ALA A 50 9.42 3.87 -9.38
C ALA A 50 9.72 3.09 -8.10
N ALA A 51 9.07 3.45 -6.98
CA ALA A 51 9.21 2.71 -5.73
C ALA A 51 8.70 1.27 -5.85
N VAL A 52 7.51 1.07 -6.45
CA VAL A 52 6.93 -0.27 -6.67
C VAL A 52 7.82 -1.13 -7.55
N LEU A 53 8.37 -0.56 -8.62
CA LEU A 53 9.31 -1.25 -9.52
C LEU A 53 10.62 -1.60 -8.81
N ALA A 54 11.19 -0.67 -8.05
CA ALA A 54 12.41 -0.90 -7.27
C ALA A 54 12.23 -2.02 -6.24
N VAL A 55 11.08 -2.03 -5.53
CA VAL A 55 10.69 -3.12 -4.63
C VAL A 55 10.50 -4.43 -5.38
N GLY A 56 9.85 -4.41 -6.54
CA GLY A 56 9.69 -5.58 -7.41
C GLY A 56 11.04 -6.18 -7.82
N VAL A 57 11.99 -5.34 -8.21
CA VAL A 57 13.38 -5.73 -8.52
C VAL A 57 14.07 -6.28 -7.27
N ALA A 58 13.94 -5.64 -6.11
CA ALA A 58 14.52 -6.15 -4.87
C ALA A 58 13.97 -7.53 -4.48
N LEU A 59 12.66 -7.76 -4.68
CA LEU A 59 12.03 -9.06 -4.48
C LEU A 59 12.56 -10.13 -5.43
N THR A 60 13.18 -9.77 -6.56
CA THR A 60 13.79 -10.78 -7.44
C THR A 60 15.00 -11.46 -6.80
N ARG A 61 15.71 -10.78 -5.90
CA ARG A 61 16.86 -11.32 -5.16
C ARG A 61 16.46 -12.26 -4.02
N VAL A 62 15.18 -12.27 -3.65
CA VAL A 62 14.65 -13.13 -2.59
C VAL A 62 14.42 -14.55 -3.15
N PRO A 63 14.84 -15.61 -2.43
CA PRO A 63 14.55 -17.00 -2.82
C PRO A 63 13.05 -17.24 -2.98
N SER A 64 12.65 -18.02 -4.00
CA SER A 64 11.25 -18.28 -4.36
C SER A 64 10.39 -18.74 -3.17
N ARG A 65 10.97 -19.53 -2.26
CA ARG A 65 10.33 -20.02 -1.03
C ARG A 65 9.83 -18.90 -0.11
N TYR A 66 10.56 -17.77 -0.02
CA TYR A 66 10.26 -16.66 0.88
C TYR A 66 9.56 -15.48 0.18
N ARG A 67 9.62 -15.40 -1.16
CA ARG A 67 8.99 -14.34 -1.96
C ARG A 67 7.52 -14.04 -1.60
N PRO A 68 6.60 -15.02 -1.49
CA PRO A 68 5.20 -14.70 -1.22
C PRO A 68 5.00 -14.07 0.17
N THR A 69 5.74 -14.55 1.17
CA THR A 69 5.68 -14.03 2.55
C THR A 69 6.23 -12.60 2.61
N ILE A 70 7.38 -12.34 1.99
CA ILE A 70 7.99 -11.00 1.98
C ILE A 70 7.13 -10.04 1.15
N ARG A 71 6.55 -10.50 0.02
CA ARG A 71 5.62 -9.68 -0.78
C ARG A 71 4.40 -9.24 0.04
N ALA A 72 3.77 -10.17 0.77
CA ALA A 72 2.65 -9.84 1.65
C ALA A 72 3.06 -8.81 2.70
N ALA A 73 4.22 -9.01 3.36
CA ALA A 73 4.74 -8.09 4.36
C ALA A 73 4.96 -6.68 3.81
N VAL A 74 5.57 -6.56 2.62
CA VAL A 74 5.81 -5.27 1.97
C VAL A 74 4.50 -4.57 1.61
N ILE A 75 3.51 -5.30 1.10
CA ILE A 75 2.17 -4.75 0.81
C ILE A 75 1.52 -4.24 2.10
N THR A 76 1.57 -5.02 3.19
CA THR A 76 1.02 -4.61 4.49
C THR A 76 1.72 -3.36 5.03
N VAL A 77 3.05 -3.32 5.01
CA VAL A 77 3.84 -2.15 5.42
C VAL A 77 3.46 -0.92 4.59
N ALA A 78 3.34 -1.06 3.27
CA ALA A 78 2.95 0.04 2.39
C ALA A 78 1.54 0.56 2.73
N ALA A 79 0.56 -0.34 2.87
CA ALA A 79 -0.81 0.05 3.21
C ALA A 79 -0.92 0.75 4.58
N VAL A 80 -0.29 0.18 5.61
CA VAL A 80 -0.27 0.76 6.95
C VAL A 80 0.43 2.12 6.95
N THR A 81 1.52 2.27 6.18
CA THR A 81 2.24 3.54 6.08
C THR A 81 1.38 4.60 5.38
N VAL A 82 0.73 4.28 4.26
CA VAL A 82 -0.12 5.24 3.53
C VAL A 82 -1.26 5.77 4.42
N VAL A 83 -1.87 4.91 5.23
CA VAL A 83 -2.98 5.29 6.13
C VAL A 83 -2.47 5.97 7.40
N GLY A 84 -1.39 5.47 8.00
CA GLY A 84 -0.87 5.91 9.30
C GLY A 84 0.03 7.14 9.23
N LEU A 85 0.68 7.40 8.10
CA LEU A 85 1.65 8.50 7.95
C LEU A 85 1.00 9.89 8.13
N PRO A 86 -0.17 10.20 7.55
CA PRO A 86 -0.82 11.49 7.78
C PRO A 86 -1.12 11.74 9.27
N LEU A 87 -1.57 10.69 9.98
CA LEU A 87 -1.85 10.73 11.41
C LEU A 87 -0.58 10.92 12.24
N ALA A 88 0.53 10.29 11.82
CA ALA A 88 1.84 10.47 12.46
C ALA A 88 2.36 11.91 12.28
N LEU A 89 2.26 12.46 11.07
CA LEU A 89 2.63 13.83 10.73
C LEU A 89 1.72 14.88 11.37
N GLY A 90 0.52 14.49 11.83
CA GLY A 90 -0.39 15.36 12.55
C GLY A 90 -1.38 16.12 11.70
N PHE A 91 -1.52 15.72 10.43
CA PHE A 91 -2.61 16.21 9.61
C PHE A 91 -3.95 15.79 10.24
N GLY A 92 -4.85 16.77 10.41
CA GLY A 92 -6.16 16.56 11.03
C GLY A 92 -6.19 16.59 12.56
N ARG A 93 -5.09 16.97 13.24
CA ARG A 93 -5.12 17.25 14.68
C ARG A 93 -5.84 18.56 14.95
N ALA A 94 -7.05 18.48 15.49
CA ALA A 94 -7.74 19.63 16.09
C ALA A 94 -7.39 19.69 17.59
N ALA A 95 -7.01 20.86 18.09
CA ALA A 95 -6.65 21.07 19.50
C ALA A 95 -7.80 20.72 20.46
N ASP A 96 -9.04 20.76 19.95
CA ASP A 96 -10.25 20.58 20.75
C ASP A 96 -10.71 19.11 20.86
N ASN A 97 -9.99 18.16 20.23
CA ASN A 97 -10.35 16.75 20.26
C ASN A 97 -9.47 15.94 21.23
N THR A 98 -9.94 15.80 22.46
CA THR A 98 -9.30 15.05 23.56
C THR A 98 -9.18 13.54 23.30
N SER A 99 -9.87 12.97 22.30
CA SER A 99 -9.63 11.57 21.87
C SER A 99 -8.45 11.43 20.91
N VAL A 100 -7.97 12.52 20.29
CA VAL A 100 -6.86 12.55 19.32
C VAL A 100 -5.57 13.09 19.94
N LEU A 101 -5.68 13.96 20.95
CA LEU A 101 -4.61 14.35 21.88
C LEU A 101 -4.57 13.32 23.04
N PRO A 102 -3.70 12.27 23.06
CA PRO A 102 -2.23 12.39 23.03
C PRO A 102 -1.54 11.11 22.50
N LEU A 103 -2.12 10.39 21.54
CA LEU A 103 -1.53 9.11 21.12
C LEU A 103 -0.23 9.37 20.34
N PRO A 104 0.90 8.74 20.68
CA PRO A 104 2.14 8.93 19.95
C PRO A 104 2.07 8.16 18.63
N TYR A 105 1.30 8.67 17.66
CA TYR A 105 1.02 8.02 16.37
C TYR A 105 2.30 7.64 15.62
N GLY A 106 3.35 8.45 15.70
CA GLY A 106 4.66 8.09 15.14
C GLY A 106 5.25 6.84 15.80
N ARG A 107 5.26 6.78 17.15
CA ARG A 107 5.76 5.61 17.90
C ARG A 107 4.91 4.37 17.62
N ASN A 108 3.59 4.53 17.57
CA ASN A 108 2.67 3.42 17.32
C ASN A 108 2.80 2.90 15.88
N LEU A 109 2.97 3.78 14.90
CA LEU A 109 3.24 3.39 13.51
C LEU A 109 4.53 2.57 13.43
N VAL A 110 5.63 3.07 14.01
CA VAL A 110 6.90 2.32 14.07
C VAL A 110 6.72 0.97 14.75
N ALA A 111 5.99 0.90 15.86
CA ALA A 111 5.72 -0.34 16.56
C ALA A 111 4.96 -1.35 15.69
N VAL A 112 3.95 -0.91 14.93
CA VAL A 112 3.22 -1.77 13.99
C VAL A 112 4.12 -2.26 12.86
N LEU A 113 4.95 -1.39 12.29
CA LEU A 113 5.90 -1.78 11.23
C LEU A 113 6.91 -2.81 11.74
N LEU A 114 7.43 -2.64 12.96
CA LEU A 114 8.30 -3.61 13.63
C LEU A 114 7.58 -4.94 13.91
N ALA A 115 6.32 -4.91 14.30
CA ALA A 115 5.52 -6.12 14.50
C ALA A 115 5.33 -6.89 13.19
N VAL A 116 5.05 -6.21 12.08
CA VAL A 116 4.97 -6.83 10.74
C VAL A 116 6.33 -7.43 10.34
N ALA A 117 7.44 -6.72 10.57
CA ALA A 117 8.77 -7.23 10.28
C ALA A 117 9.11 -8.47 11.13
N ALA A 118 8.83 -8.43 12.43
CA ALA A 118 9.11 -9.52 13.36
C ALA A 118 8.29 -10.78 13.05
N THR A 119 6.99 -10.63 12.75
CA THR A 119 6.12 -11.74 12.33
C THR A 119 6.58 -12.35 11.02
N THR A 120 6.95 -11.53 10.04
CA THR A 120 7.51 -11.98 8.75
C THR A 120 8.80 -12.78 8.95
N LEU A 121 9.71 -12.29 9.79
CA LEU A 121 10.96 -12.96 10.12
C LEU A 121 10.70 -14.31 10.80
N LEU A 122 9.79 -14.33 11.78
CA LEU A 122 9.41 -15.55 12.51
C LEU A 122 8.87 -16.62 11.55
N VAL A 123 7.96 -16.25 10.64
CA VAL A 123 7.43 -17.16 9.62
C VAL A 123 8.55 -17.69 8.72
N CYS A 124 9.47 -16.84 8.28
CA CYS A 124 10.61 -17.26 7.46
C CYS A 124 11.53 -18.25 8.20
N VAL A 125 11.82 -17.99 9.48
CA VAL A 125 12.64 -18.87 10.35
C VAL A 125 11.95 -20.22 10.58
N VAL A 126 10.65 -20.22 10.90
CA VAL A 126 9.88 -21.46 11.11
C VAL A 126 9.85 -22.29 9.82
N ARG A 127 9.57 -21.67 8.67
CA ARG A 127 9.58 -22.36 7.36
C ARG A 127 10.96 -22.87 6.98
N ARG A 128 12.05 -22.20 7.38
CA ARG A 128 13.43 -22.68 7.21
C ARG A 128 13.70 -23.91 8.09
N ARG A 129 13.32 -23.87 9.37
CA ARG A 129 13.51 -24.99 10.31
C ARG A 129 12.73 -26.23 9.88
N GLN A 130 11.50 -26.05 9.38
CA GLN A 130 10.70 -27.15 8.82
C GLN A 130 11.33 -27.76 7.57
N ALA A 131 11.99 -26.95 6.72
CA ALA A 131 12.73 -27.42 5.55
C ALA A 131 13.86 -28.37 5.94
N VAL A 132 14.66 -27.95 6.93
CA VAL A 132 15.82 -28.71 7.40
C VAL A 132 15.38 -29.98 8.13
N ARG A 133 14.26 -29.92 8.85
CA ARG A 133 13.74 -31.04 9.64
C ARG A 133 13.06 -32.13 8.80
N ASN A 134 12.65 -31.84 7.57
CA ASN A 134 11.93 -32.80 6.72
C ASN A 134 12.67 -33.01 5.38
N PRO A 135 13.70 -33.88 5.31
CA PRO A 135 14.50 -34.13 4.10
C PRO A 135 13.79 -34.99 3.04
N LYS A 136 12.53 -35.39 3.28
CA LYS A 136 11.78 -36.29 2.39
C LYS A 136 11.12 -35.51 1.26
N ASP A 137 11.91 -35.02 0.33
CA ASP A 137 11.49 -34.79 -1.06
C ASP A 137 12.72 -35.09 -1.94
N PRO A 138 12.84 -36.28 -2.55
CA PRO A 138 13.84 -36.50 -3.59
C PRO A 138 13.57 -35.55 -4.76
N PRO A 139 14.61 -35.13 -5.51
CA PRO A 139 14.44 -34.31 -6.71
C PRO A 139 13.58 -35.08 -7.72
N SER A 140 12.32 -34.67 -7.87
CA SER A 140 11.45 -35.15 -8.93
C SER A 140 11.89 -34.50 -10.24
N GLY A 141 12.54 -35.31 -11.09
CA GLY A 141 12.60 -35.06 -12.53
C GLY A 141 13.92 -34.48 -13.04
N ALA A 142 14.91 -35.36 -13.16
CA ALA A 142 15.72 -35.34 -14.37
C ALA A 142 14.81 -35.74 -15.55
N ARG A 143 14.54 -34.78 -16.45
CA ARG A 143 14.42 -34.92 -17.91
C ARG A 143 14.05 -33.58 -18.51
#